data_AF-A0A5K4ENT1-F1
#
_entry.id   AF-A0A5K4ENT1-F1
#
_cell.length_a   1.000
_cell.length_b   1.000
_cell.length_c   1.000
_cell.angle_alpha   90.00
_cell.angle_beta   90.00
_cell.angle_gamma   90.00
#
_symmetry.space_group_name_H-M   'P 1'
#
loop_
_entity.id
_entity.type
_entity.pdbx_description
1 polymer ?
#
loop_
_entity_poly.entity_id
_entity_poly.type
_entity_poly.pdbx_seq_one_letter_code
_entity_poly.pdbx_strand_id
1 'polypeptide(L)'
;MNRFYHNLPKIELHAHLSGSISLAFWKRESITNRNIQNIISGFDFETWNGDIDRCFDAFRTIHKLIETPEILERATISVIEEFHQENVILLELRTTLRPVPTHRSYLNAVIKGIQSAPSI
;
A
#
# COMPACT_ATOMS: atom_id res chain seq x y z
N MET A 1 16.16 -12.87 -0.05
CA MET A 1 15.69 -13.26 1.30
C MET A 1 16.11 -14.69 1.60
N ASN A 2 16.35 -15.08 2.86
CA ASN A 2 16.64 -16.48 3.20
C ASN A 2 15.37 -17.32 2.93
N ARG A 3 15.51 -18.38 2.11
CA ARG A 3 14.41 -19.25 1.67
C ARG A 3 13.62 -19.85 2.84
N PHE A 4 14.29 -20.06 3.98
CA PHE A 4 13.62 -20.51 5.21
C PHE A 4 12.55 -19.52 5.68
N TYR A 5 12.89 -18.24 5.88
CA TYR A 5 11.93 -17.24 6.39
C TYR A 5 10.78 -16.98 5.41
N HIS A 6 11.08 -16.98 4.11
CA HIS A 6 10.06 -16.83 3.07
C HIS A 6 9.05 -17.98 3.13
N ASN A 7 9.51 -19.23 3.25
CA ASN A 7 8.64 -20.41 3.22
C ASN A 7 7.85 -20.68 4.52
N LEU A 8 8.11 -19.95 5.59
CA LEU A 8 7.29 -20.08 6.82
C LEU A 8 5.89 -19.51 6.56
N PRO A 9 4.80 -20.20 6.94
CA PRO A 9 3.48 -19.61 6.95
C PRO A 9 3.44 -18.50 7.99
N LYS A 10 3.03 -17.30 7.59
CA LYS A 10 3.06 -16.10 8.44
C LYS A 10 1.66 -15.54 8.67
N ILE A 11 1.50 -14.91 9.83
CA ILE A 11 0.30 -14.18 10.20
C ILE A 11 0.74 -12.73 10.45
N GLU A 12 0.15 -11.80 9.72
CA GLU A 12 0.40 -10.37 9.85
C GLU A 12 -0.83 -9.68 10.44
N LEU A 13 -0.66 -9.04 11.60
CA LEU A 13 -1.77 -8.42 12.34
C LEU A 13 -1.66 -6.89 12.41
N HIS A 14 -0.56 -6.31 11.92
CA HIS A 14 -0.25 -4.89 11.97
C HIS A 14 0.35 -4.41 10.63
N ALA A 15 -0.48 -4.46 9.59
CA ALA A 15 -0.16 -3.87 8.30
C ALA A 15 -1.03 -2.64 8.03
N HIS A 16 -0.41 -1.45 7.91
CA HIS A 16 -1.13 -0.25 7.48
C HIS A 16 -1.19 -0.21 5.96
N LEU A 17 -2.38 -0.25 5.36
CA LEU A 17 -2.56 -0.29 3.90
C LEU A 17 -1.69 0.75 3.18
N SER A 18 -1.81 2.04 3.52
CA SER A 18 -1.00 3.08 2.86
C SER A 18 0.51 2.91 3.07
N GLY A 19 0.94 2.34 4.20
CA GLY A 19 2.35 2.09 4.49
C GLY A 19 2.90 0.84 3.81
N SER A 20 2.02 -0.07 3.37
CA SER A 20 2.38 -1.31 2.71
C SER A 20 2.45 -1.20 1.18
N ILE A 21 2.10 -0.05 0.59
CA ILE A 21 2.13 0.12 -0.87
C ILE A 21 3.59 0.21 -1.34
N SER A 22 4.03 -0.77 -2.12
CA SER A 22 5.41 -0.85 -2.59
C SER A 22 5.81 0.26 -3.56
N LEU A 23 7.11 0.58 -3.60
CA LEU A 23 7.67 1.44 -4.63
C LEU A 23 7.44 0.87 -6.05
N ALA A 24 7.38 -0.46 -6.18
CA ALA A 24 7.08 -1.11 -7.45
C ALA A 24 5.68 -0.76 -7.95
N PHE A 25 4.67 -0.76 -7.06
CA PHE A 25 3.33 -0.27 -7.37
C PHE A 25 3.36 1.18 -7.86
N TRP A 26 3.99 2.08 -7.09
CA TRP A 26 4.04 3.50 -7.45
C TRP A 26 4.74 3.77 -8.78
N LYS A 27 5.81 3.02 -9.08
CA LYS A 27 6.49 3.08 -10.38
C LYS A 27 5.56 2.68 -11.52
N ARG A 28 4.73 1.64 -11.37
CA ARG A 28 3.75 1.24 -12.39
C ARG A 28 2.68 2.33 -12.59
N GLU A 29 2.12 2.85 -11.51
CA GLU A 29 1.10 3.92 -11.57
C GLU A 29 1.65 5.23 -12.16
N SER A 30 2.94 5.52 -11.98
CA SER A 30 3.58 6.72 -12.53
C SER A 30 3.67 6.76 -14.06
N ILE A 31 3.56 5.60 -14.73
CA ILE A 31 3.63 5.52 -16.21
C ILE A 31 2.46 6.27 -16.85
N THR A 32 1.29 6.21 -16.21
CA THR A 32 0.06 6.82 -16.72
C THR A 32 -0.36 8.05 -15.93
N ASN A 33 0.25 8.32 -14.77
CA ASN A 33 -0.03 9.47 -13.92
C ASN A 33 1.23 10.33 -13.66
N ARG A 34 1.29 11.48 -14.33
CA ARG A 34 2.39 12.44 -14.26
C ARG A 34 2.56 13.08 -12.87
N ASN A 35 1.48 13.21 -12.10
CA ASN A 35 1.53 13.73 -10.72
C ASN A 35 2.29 12.75 -9.82
N ILE A 36 1.97 11.45 -9.93
CA ILE A 36 2.69 10.39 -9.22
C ILE A 36 4.16 10.40 -9.61
N GLN A 37 4.48 10.48 -10.91
CA GLN A 37 5.86 10.52 -11.41
C GLN A 37 6.71 11.63 -10.76
N ASN A 38 6.15 12.84 -10.64
CA ASN A 38 6.85 13.98 -10.04
C ASN A 38 7.11 13.75 -8.55
N ILE A 39 6.16 13.17 -7.83
CA ILE A 39 6.27 12.95 -6.39
C ILE A 39 7.26 11.81 -6.08
N ILE A 40 7.20 10.69 -6.81
CA ILE A 40 8.06 9.52 -6.55
C ILE A 40 9.54 9.78 -6.87
N SER A 41 9.84 10.68 -7.81
CA SER A 41 11.22 10.97 -8.21
C SER A 41 11.99 11.77 -7.16
N GLY A 42 11.28 12.53 -6.32
CA GLY A 42 11.86 13.29 -5.21
C GLY A 42 11.68 12.64 -3.84
N PHE A 43 11.04 11.46 -3.77
CA PHE A 43 10.71 10.81 -2.51
C PHE A 43 11.63 9.63 -2.24
N ASP A 44 12.38 9.72 -1.15
CA ASP A 44 13.25 8.64 -0.70
C ASP A 44 12.45 7.65 0.16
N PHE A 45 12.16 6.47 -0.42
CA PHE A 45 11.49 5.37 0.28
C PHE A 45 12.47 4.47 1.06
N GLU A 46 13.78 4.64 0.89
CA GLU A 46 14.79 3.68 1.35
C GLU A 46 15.64 4.20 2.53
N THR A 47 15.73 5.52 2.74
CA THR A 47 16.47 6.07 3.90
C THR A 47 15.57 6.37 5.10
N TRP A 48 15.45 5.39 6.00
CA TRP A 48 14.97 5.62 7.36
C TRP A 48 16.14 5.96 8.29
N ASN A 49 16.13 7.14 8.89
CA ASN A 49 17.17 7.60 9.81
C ASN A 49 16.77 7.50 11.30
N GLY A 50 15.65 6.84 11.63
CA GLY A 50 15.13 6.77 13.00
C GLY A 50 14.15 7.90 13.37
N ASP A 51 13.96 8.89 12.49
CA ASP A 51 13.12 10.05 12.75
C ASP A 51 11.63 9.76 12.48
N ILE A 52 10.85 9.73 13.55
CA ILE A 52 9.41 9.46 13.47
C ILE A 52 8.64 10.59 12.76
N ASP A 53 9.11 11.84 12.82
CA ASP A 53 8.44 12.95 12.15
C ASP A 53 8.56 12.82 10.63
N ARG A 54 9.72 12.35 10.16
CA ARG A 54 9.91 12.00 8.74
C ARG A 54 8.99 10.85 8.29
N CYS A 55 8.67 9.91 9.17
CA CYS A 55 7.63 8.89 8.91
C CYS A 55 6.29 9.54 8.58
N PHE A 56 5.87 10.50 9.40
CA PHE A 56 4.59 11.16 9.20
C PHE A 56 4.60 12.01 7.93
N ASP A 57 5.72 12.63 7.57
CA ASP A 57 5.90 13.28 6.26
C ASP A 57 5.77 12.30 5.10
N ALA A 58 6.33 11.10 5.25
CA ALA A 58 6.20 10.05 4.28
C ALA A 58 4.74 9.64 4.06
N PHE A 59 4.01 9.39 5.15
CA PHE A 59 2.58 9.11 5.09
C PHE A 59 1.78 10.27 4.48
N ARG A 60 2.08 11.52 4.84
CA ARG A 60 1.44 12.71 4.24
C ARG A 60 1.59 12.70 2.71
N THR A 61 2.75 12.33 2.20
CA THR A 61 3.00 12.25 0.76
C THR A 61 2.25 11.09 0.11
N ILE A 62 2.31 9.89 0.71
CA ILE A 62 1.58 8.73 0.22
C ILE A 62 0.06 9.01 0.14
N HIS A 63 -0.49 9.69 1.15
CA HIS A 63 -1.91 10.04 1.14
C HIS A 63 -2.30 11.02 0.03
N LYS A 64 -1.36 11.86 -0.45
CA LYS A 64 -1.59 12.71 -1.63
C LYS A 64 -1.57 11.92 -2.93
N LEU A 65 -0.85 10.80 -2.99
CA LEU A 65 -0.81 9.91 -4.16
C LEU A 65 -2.09 9.08 -4.31
N ILE A 66 -2.74 8.73 -3.20
CA ILE A 66 -4.03 8.02 -3.20
C ILE A 66 -5.16 9.03 -3.43
N GLU A 67 -5.22 9.58 -4.65
CA GLU A 67 -6.14 10.68 -4.99
C GLU A 67 -7.51 10.20 -5.49
N THR A 68 -7.65 8.92 -5.88
CA THR A 68 -8.91 8.35 -6.36
C THR A 68 -9.24 6.98 -5.76
N PRO A 69 -10.53 6.58 -5.71
CA PRO A 69 -10.95 5.24 -5.30
C PRO A 69 -10.28 4.13 -6.13
N GLU A 70 -10.05 4.36 -7.42
CA GLU A 70 -9.50 3.36 -8.34
C GLU A 70 -8.03 3.06 -8.04
N ILE A 71 -7.23 4.09 -7.70
CA ILE A 71 -5.84 3.90 -7.25
C ILE A 71 -5.84 3.12 -5.92
N LEU A 72 -6.74 3.47 -4.99
CA LEU A 72 -6.86 2.78 -3.70
C LEU A 72 -7.24 1.31 -3.85
N GLU A 73 -8.16 1.00 -4.76
CA GLU A 73 -8.57 -0.37 -5.08
C GLU A 73 -7.37 -1.18 -5.61
N ARG A 74 -6.66 -0.66 -6.63
CA ARG A 74 -5.46 -1.33 -7.18
C ARG A 74 -4.34 -1.48 -6.15
N ALA A 75 -4.12 -0.46 -5.31
CA ALA A 75 -3.13 -0.52 -4.25
C ALA A 75 -3.49 -1.61 -3.23
N THR A 76 -4.77 -1.73 -2.87
CA THR A 76 -5.25 -2.77 -1.95
C THR A 76 -4.99 -4.17 -2.53
N ILE A 77 -5.28 -4.38 -3.82
CA ILE A 77 -4.99 -5.64 -4.52
C ILE A 77 -3.48 -5.94 -4.48
N SER A 78 -2.64 -4.99 -4.89
CA SER A 78 -1.18 -5.16 -4.92
C SER A 78 -0.61 -5.50 -3.54
N VAL A 79 -1.09 -4.86 -2.47
CA VAL A 79 -0.64 -5.11 -1.10
C VAL A 79 -0.97 -6.54 -0.67
N ILE A 80 -2.18 -7.03 -0.95
CA ILE A 80 -2.58 -8.40 -0.60
C ILE A 80 -1.77 -9.42 -1.39
N GLU A 81 -1.57 -9.19 -2.69
CA GLU A 81 -0.76 -10.07 -3.54
C GLU A 81 0.71 -10.14 -3.06
N GLU A 82 1.29 -9.01 -2.66
CA GLU A 82 2.66 -8.96 -2.15
C GLU A 82 2.80 -9.67 -0.79
N PHE A 83 1.83 -9.52 0.11
CA PHE A 83 1.81 -10.32 1.36
C PHE A 83 1.66 -11.81 1.09
N HIS A 84 0.82 -12.20 0.13
CA HIS A 84 0.67 -13.59 -0.28
C HIS A 84 1.98 -14.16 -0.87
N GLN A 85 2.67 -13.40 -1.72
CA GLN A 85 3.96 -13.79 -2.29
C GLN A 85 4.99 -14.06 -1.19
N GLU A 86 4.94 -13.29 -0.10
CA GLU A 86 5.75 -13.50 1.10
C GLU A 86 5.22 -14.61 2.01
N ASN A 87 4.27 -15.45 1.58
CA ASN A 87 3.69 -16.58 2.33
C ASN A 87 2.99 -16.16 3.65
N VAL A 88 2.36 -14.98 3.65
CA VAL A 88 1.39 -14.60 4.68
C VAL A 88 0.06 -15.29 4.37
N ILE A 89 -0.40 -16.12 5.31
CA ILE A 89 -1.62 -16.93 5.19
C ILE A 89 -2.83 -16.30 5.88
N LEU A 90 -2.59 -15.30 6.75
CA LEU A 90 -3.61 -14.49 7.41
C LEU A 90 -3.10 -13.05 7.51
N LEU A 91 -3.90 -12.11 7.00
CA LEU A 91 -3.57 -10.69 7.00
C LEU A 91 -4.72 -9.89 7.63
N GLU A 92 -4.47 -9.22 8.76
CA GLU A 92 -5.31 -8.14 9.26
C GLU A 92 -4.78 -6.80 8.73
N LEU A 93 -5.36 -6.36 7.63
CA LEU A 93 -5.03 -5.09 7.00
C LEU A 93 -5.82 -3.95 7.65
N ARG A 94 -5.11 -2.99 8.25
CA ARG A 94 -5.71 -1.80 8.87
C ARG A 94 -5.52 -0.57 7.99
N THR A 95 -6.47 0.35 8.04
CA THR A 95 -6.37 1.63 7.35
C THR A 95 -7.16 2.72 8.05
N THR A 96 -6.73 3.97 7.88
CA THR A 96 -7.45 5.16 8.36
C THR A 96 -8.35 5.65 7.23
N LEU A 97 -9.66 5.72 7.46
CA LEU A 97 -10.61 6.25 6.47
C LEU A 97 -10.23 7.68 6.07
N ARG A 98 -10.23 7.96 4.76
CA ARG A 98 -9.98 9.29 4.20
C ARG A 98 -11.07 9.68 3.20
N PRO A 99 -11.34 10.98 3.00
CA PRO A 99 -12.35 11.43 2.05
C PRO A 99 -11.81 11.38 0.62
N VAL A 100 -11.91 10.21 -0.03
CA VAL A 100 -11.46 10.00 -1.41
C VAL A 100 -12.60 9.41 -2.26
N PRO A 101 -13.45 10.23 -2.89
CA PRO A 101 -13.85 11.59 -2.48
C PRO A 101 -14.66 11.63 -1.17
N THR A 102 -15.18 10.50 -0.70
CA THR A 102 -15.91 10.36 0.59
C THR A 102 -15.33 9.21 1.40
N HIS A 103 -15.60 9.16 2.71
CA HIS A 103 -15.21 8.01 3.53
C HIS A 103 -15.87 6.70 3.06
N ARG A 104 -17.09 6.78 2.52
CA ARG A 104 -17.81 5.61 1.98
C ARG A 104 -17.18 5.09 0.70
N SER A 105 -16.82 5.97 -0.23
CA SER A 105 -16.13 5.56 -1.46
C SER A 105 -14.75 4.97 -1.16
N TYR A 106 -14.03 5.54 -0.19
CA TYR A 106 -12.77 4.98 0.32
C TYR A 106 -12.97 3.54 0.83
N LEU A 107 -13.93 3.34 1.74
CA LEU A 107 -14.20 2.02 2.31
C LEU A 107 -14.63 1.02 1.21
N ASN A 108 -15.50 1.45 0.30
CA ASN A 108 -15.95 0.60 -0.81
C ASN A 108 -14.79 0.19 -1.72
N ALA A 109 -13.85 1.08 -2.02
CA ALA A 109 -12.68 0.76 -2.83
C ALA A 109 -11.76 -0.26 -2.13
N VAL A 110 -11.55 -0.13 -0.81
CA VAL A 110 -10.80 -1.11 -0.04
C VAL A 110 -11.49 -2.47 -0.04
N ILE A 111 -12.81 -2.52 0.22
CA ILE A 111 -13.58 -3.77 0.20
C ILE A 111 -13.54 -4.42 -1.17
N LYS A 112 -13.72 -3.65 -2.25
CA LYS A 112 -13.58 -4.15 -3.62
C LYS A 112 -12.19 -4.70 -3.87
N GLY A 113 -11.14 -3.99 -3.45
CA GLY A 113 -9.77 -4.46 -3.60
C GLY A 113 -9.53 -5.80 -2.89
N ILE A 114 -10.06 -5.97 -1.68
CA ILE A 114 -9.99 -7.24 -0.93
C ILE A 114 -10.74 -8.36 -1.68
N GLN A 115 -11.91 -8.08 -2.23
CA GLN A 115 -12.73 -9.07 -2.95
C GLN A 115 -12.17 -9.43 -4.33
N SER A 116 -11.51 -8.47 -4.98
CA SER A 116 -10.91 -8.64 -6.31
C SER A 116 -9.50 -9.24 -6.26
N ALA A 117 -8.81 -9.12 -5.12
CA ALA A 117 -7.54 -9.81 -4.93
C ALA A 117 -7.77 -11.32 -5.11
N PRO A 118 -6.93 -12.00 -5.91
CA PRO A 118 -7.11 -13.42 -6.16
C PRO A 118 -7.16 -14.16 -4.83
N SER A 119 -8.15 -15.04 -4.67
CA SER A 119 -8.25 -15.92 -3.51
C SER A 119 -6.93 -16.67 -3.35
N ILE A 120 -6.31 -16.47 -2.19
CA ILE A 120 -5.14 -17.22 -1.72
C ILE A 120 -5.47 -18.71 -1.67
#